data_AF-A0AAU8BP53-F1
#
_entry.id   AF-A0AAU8BP53-F1
#
_cell.length_a   1.000
_cell.length_b   1.000
_cell.length_c   1.000
_cell.angle_alpha   90.00
_cell.angle_beta   90.00
_cell.angle_gamma   90.00
#
_symmetry.space_group_name_H-M   'P 1'
#
loop_
_entity.id
_entity.type
_entity.pdbx_description
1 polymer ?
#
loop_
_entity_poly.entity_id
_entity_poly.type
_entity_poly.pdbx_seq_one_letter_code
_entity_poly.pdbx_strand_id
1 'polypeptide(L)'
;MERTIYLNDRPYRICDIGEGECSIVVFYSDRTSDLYERYKRQYSASSRVILVDTSESWDVPVESMTLSELDVLVEDIHLLADIYWLDQFSIVIERATNNIYEKFKSGIPERLKLLG
;
A
#
# COMPACT_ATOMS: atom_id res chain seq x y z
N MET A 1 -7.56 8.02 10.60
CA MET A 1 -8.40 7.07 11.37
C MET A 1 -8.05 5.68 10.87
N GLU A 2 -7.55 4.82 11.75
CA GLU A 2 -7.16 3.45 11.39
C GLU A 2 -8.40 2.55 11.27
N ARG A 3 -8.42 1.68 10.27
CA ARG A 3 -9.52 0.73 10.03
C ARG A 3 -9.02 -0.54 9.35
N THR A 4 -9.72 -1.65 9.55
CA THR A 4 -9.52 -2.87 8.77
C THR A 4 -10.39 -2.84 7.51
N ILE A 5 -9.82 -3.17 6.36
CA ILE A 5 -10.54 -3.39 5.10
C ILE A 5 -10.23 -4.81 4.62
N TYR A 6 -11.24 -5.48 4.07
CA TYR A 6 -11.06 -6.77 3.42
C TYR A 6 -10.91 -6.57 1.91
N LEU A 7 -9.75 -6.92 1.37
CA LEU A 7 -9.44 -6.87 -0.07
C LEU A 7 -9.35 -8.32 -0.55
N ASN A 8 -10.23 -8.74 -1.45
CA ASN A 8 -10.33 -10.14 -1.91
C ASN A 8 -10.30 -11.14 -0.75
N ASP A 9 -11.16 -10.90 0.25
CA ASP A 9 -11.32 -11.68 1.48
C ASP A 9 -10.11 -11.71 2.44
N ARG A 10 -9.09 -10.87 2.22
CA ARG A 10 -7.90 -10.73 3.07
C ARG A 10 -7.93 -9.44 3.90
N PRO A 11 -7.67 -9.48 5.22
CA PRO A 11 -7.73 -8.32 6.10
C PRO A 11 -6.46 -7.45 6.04
N TYR A 12 -6.64 -6.15 5.78
CA TYR A 12 -5.57 -5.16 5.78
C TYR A 12 -5.88 -4.06 6.79
N ARG A 13 -4.90 -3.68 7.61
CA ARG A 13 -4.99 -2.46 8.43
C ARG A 13 -4.60 -1.27 7.56
N ILE A 14 -5.52 -0.31 7.46
CA ILE A 14 -5.39 0.87 6.62
C ILE A 14 -5.46 2.13 7.48
N CYS A 15 -4.60 3.10 7.20
CA CYS A 15 -4.73 4.44 7.75
C CYS A 15 -4.63 5.48 6.63
N ASP A 16 -5.69 6.27 6.47
CA ASP A 16 -5.79 7.34 5.47
C ASP A 16 -5.54 8.68 6.15
N ILE A 17 -4.59 9.45 5.61
CA ILE A 17 -4.06 10.68 6.21
C ILE A 17 -3.93 11.75 5.12
N GLY A 18 -4.35 12.98 5.42
CA GLY A 18 -4.17 14.13 4.51
C GLY A 18 -5.16 14.14 3.35
N GLU A 19 -4.91 15.03 2.38
CA GLU A 19 -5.76 15.28 1.22
C GLU A 19 -4.90 15.64 -0.01
N GLY A 20 -5.48 15.56 -1.21
CA GLY A 20 -4.81 15.91 -2.47
C GLY A 20 -4.23 14.71 -3.21
N GLU A 21 -3.08 14.89 -3.86
CA GLU A 21 -2.43 13.82 -4.61
C GLU A 21 -2.13 12.62 -3.71
N CYS A 22 -2.50 11.42 -4.17
CA CYS A 22 -2.50 10.23 -3.34
C CYS A 22 -1.24 9.39 -3.52
N SER A 23 -0.66 8.94 -2.41
CA SER A 23 0.34 7.88 -2.38
C SER A 23 -0.16 6.71 -1.55
N ILE A 24 0.05 5.49 -2.03
CA ILE A 24 -0.16 4.27 -1.27
C ILE A 24 1.19 3.81 -0.73
N VAL A 25 1.28 3.58 0.58
CA VAL A 25 2.50 3.10 1.23
C VAL A 25 2.22 1.71 1.78
N VAL A 26 2.86 0.70 1.18
CA VAL A 26 2.73 -0.70 1.58
C VAL A 26 3.89 -1.08 2.48
N PHE A 27 3.61 -1.63 3.65
CA PHE A 27 4.62 -2.07 4.60
C PHE A 27 4.17 -3.31 5.37
N TYR A 28 5.09 -3.87 6.13
CA TYR A 28 4.85 -5.00 7.02
C TYR A 28 5.25 -4.60 8.44
N SER A 29 4.32 -4.69 9.38
CA SER A 29 4.56 -4.37 10.79
C SER A 29 4.57 -5.60 11.70
N ASP A 30 5.01 -5.42 12.95
CA ASP A 30 4.92 -6.41 14.02
C ASP A 30 3.51 -6.48 14.67
N ARG A 31 2.48 -5.95 13.97
CA ARG A 31 1.06 -5.91 14.37
C ARG A 31 0.71 -5.03 15.58
N THR A 32 1.69 -4.42 16.27
CA THR A 32 1.43 -3.69 17.53
C THR A 32 1.52 -2.16 17.43
N SER A 33 2.08 -1.64 16.35
CA SER A 33 2.27 -0.20 16.17
C SER A 33 0.99 0.50 15.71
N ASP A 34 0.66 1.66 16.30
CA ASP A 34 -0.35 2.60 15.76
C ASP A 34 0.17 3.19 14.44
N LEU A 35 -0.59 3.01 13.37
CA LEU A 35 -0.15 3.39 12.03
C LEU A 35 -0.03 4.91 11.87
N TYR A 36 -0.97 5.65 12.47
CA TYR A 36 -0.97 7.10 12.38
C TYR A 36 0.23 7.70 13.11
N GLU A 37 0.48 7.28 14.35
CA GLU A 37 1.59 7.79 15.16
C GLU A 37 2.96 7.52 14.52
N ARG A 38 3.12 6.37 13.86
CA ARG A 38 4.35 5.99 13.15
C ARG A 38 4.67 6.91 11.97
N TYR A 39 3.65 7.34 11.22
CA TYR A 39 3.86 7.99 9.91
C TYR A 39 3.41 9.46 9.85
N LYS A 40 2.69 9.99 10.85
CA LYS A 40 2.23 11.40 10.87
C LYS A 40 3.32 12.46 10.77
N ARG A 41 4.56 12.12 11.18
CA ARG A 41 5.71 13.05 11.08
C ARG A 41 6.33 13.05 9.69
N GLN A 42 6.18 11.95 8.94
CA GLN A 42 6.76 11.77 7.62
C GLN A 42 5.86 12.33 6.52
N TYR A 43 4.55 12.24 6.70
CA TYR A 43 3.56 12.71 5.73
C TYR A 43 2.81 13.91 6.28
N SER A 44 3.21 15.10 5.84
CA SER A 44 2.60 16.38 6.17
C SER A 44 1.36 16.67 5.30
N ALA A 45 0.56 17.66 5.71
CA ALA A 45 -0.78 17.97 5.21
C ALA A 45 -0.91 18.34 3.71
N SER A 46 0.14 18.23 2.90
CA SER A 46 0.15 18.62 1.49
C SER A 46 -0.17 17.48 0.51
N SER A 47 -0.21 16.22 0.96
CA SER A 47 -0.59 15.09 0.13
C SER A 47 -1.42 14.06 0.90
N ARG A 48 -2.25 13.31 0.19
CA ARG A 48 -3.02 12.19 0.75
C ARG A 48 -2.14 10.96 0.77
N VAL A 49 -2.13 10.25 1.89
CA VAL A 49 -1.36 9.03 2.07
C VAL A 49 -2.24 7.94 2.65
N ILE A 50 -2.30 6.82 1.95
CA ILE A 50 -2.97 5.61 2.41
C ILE A 50 -1.89 4.62 2.82
N LEU A 51 -1.78 4.41 4.12
CA LEU A 51 -0.88 3.44 4.73
C LEU A 51 -1.57 2.07 4.69
N VAL A 52 -0.88 1.05 4.16
CA VAL A 52 -1.37 -0.33 4.01
C VAL A 52 -0.42 -1.29 4.73
N ASP A 53 -0.87 -1.81 5.86
CA ASP A 53 -0.15 -2.86 6.60
C ASP A 53 -0.59 -4.24 6.10
N THR A 54 0.38 -5.00 5.61
CA THR A 54 0.20 -6.34 5.05
C THR A 54 0.25 -7.45 6.10
N SER A 55 0.67 -7.15 7.33
CA SER A 55 1.01 -8.15 8.36
C SER A 55 -0.17 -8.97 8.89
N GLU A 56 -1.42 -8.55 8.67
CA GLU A 56 -2.61 -9.36 9.00
C GLU A 56 -2.97 -10.37 7.89
N SER A 57 -2.62 -10.06 6.64
CA SER A 57 -2.92 -10.90 5.47
C SER A 57 -1.80 -11.86 5.10
N TRP A 58 -0.57 -11.51 5.46
CA TRP A 58 0.64 -12.22 5.04
C TRP A 58 1.54 -12.50 6.25
N ASP A 59 2.21 -13.65 6.24
CA ASP A 59 3.13 -14.06 7.31
C ASP A 59 4.57 -13.57 7.11
N VAL A 60 4.85 -12.98 5.93
CA VAL A 60 6.18 -12.51 5.55
C VAL A 60 6.14 -11.06 5.05
N PRO A 61 7.23 -10.30 5.22
CA PRO A 61 7.39 -8.99 4.60
C PRO A 61 7.33 -9.05 3.07
N VAL A 62 6.95 -7.94 2.43
CA VAL A 62 6.78 -7.85 0.97
C VAL A 62 8.07 -8.22 0.23
N GLU A 63 9.24 -7.86 0.76
CA GLU A 63 10.54 -8.22 0.16
C GLU A 63 10.84 -9.72 0.16
N SER A 64 10.11 -10.50 0.96
CA SER A 64 10.26 -11.95 1.09
C SER A 64 9.15 -12.72 0.38
N MET A 65 8.18 -12.04 -0.23
CA MET A 65 7.10 -12.67 -0.99
C MET A 65 7.60 -13.31 -2.28
N THR A 66 7.01 -14.45 -2.63
CA THR A 66 7.14 -15.08 -3.94
C THR A 66 6.45 -14.25 -5.02
N LEU A 67 6.77 -14.53 -6.29
CA LEU A 67 6.14 -13.82 -7.42
C LEU A 67 4.62 -13.99 -7.46
N SER A 68 4.11 -15.18 -7.11
CA SER A 68 2.67 -15.45 -7.05
C SER A 68 1.98 -14.70 -5.91
N GLU A 69 2.63 -14.56 -4.76
CA GLU A 69 2.08 -13.77 -3.65
C GLU A 69 2.08 -12.28 -4.00
N LEU A 70 3.10 -11.81 -4.71
CA LEU A 70 3.12 -10.44 -5.24
C LEU A 70 2.01 -10.19 -6.28
N ASP A 71 1.68 -11.16 -7.14
CA ASP A 71 0.53 -11.05 -8.06
C ASP A 71 -0.77 -10.80 -7.28
N VAL A 72 -0.99 -11.60 -6.24
CA VAL A 72 -2.17 -11.49 -5.38
C VAL A 72 -2.20 -10.16 -4.63
N LEU A 73 -1.06 -9.71 -4.10
CA LEU A 73 -0.96 -8.40 -3.44
C LEU A 73 -1.25 -7.25 -4.42
N VAL A 74 -0.79 -7.36 -5.67
CA VAL A 74 -1.07 -6.34 -6.69
C VAL A 74 -2.57 -6.26 -7.00
N GLU A 75 -3.26 -7.40 -7.11
CA GLU A 75 -4.72 -7.44 -7.27
C GLU A 75 -5.44 -6.79 -6.08
N ASP A 76 -4.97 -7.03 -4.85
CA ASP A 76 -5.53 -6.41 -3.65
C ASP A 76 -5.37 -4.89 -3.66
N ILE A 77 -4.18 -4.40 -4.02
CA ILE A 77 -3.92 -2.95 -4.14
C ILE A 77 -4.74 -2.33 -5.28
N HIS A 78 -4.99 -3.06 -6.36
CA HIS A 78 -5.89 -2.61 -7.43
C HIS A 78 -7.32 -2.42 -6.92
N LEU A 79 -7.85 -3.40 -6.18
CA LEU A 79 -9.17 -3.30 -5.56
C LEU A 79 -9.23 -2.18 -4.52
N LEU A 80 -8.16 -1.98 -3.75
CA LEU A 80 -8.08 -0.85 -2.82
C LEU A 80 -8.21 0.48 -3.56
N ALA A 81 -7.50 0.64 -4.68
CA ALA A 81 -7.59 1.83 -5.53
C ALA A 81 -9.03 2.05 -6.05
N ASP A 82 -9.75 0.98 -6.41
CA ASP A 82 -11.16 1.07 -6.81
C ASP A 82 -12.08 1.52 -5.67
N ILE A 83 -11.93 0.92 -4.48
CA ILE A 83 -12.72 1.28 -3.29
C ILE A 83 -12.52 2.75 -2.90
N TYR A 84 -11.30 3.25 -3.06
CA TYR A 84 -10.93 4.62 -2.72
C TYR A 84 -11.09 5.61 -3.89
N TRP A 85 -11.60 5.15 -5.04
CA TRP A 85 -11.75 5.91 -6.28
C TRP A 85 -10.47 6.66 -6.69
N LEU A 86 -9.35 5.94 -6.69
CA LEU A 86 -8.05 6.47 -7.08
C LEU A 86 -7.79 6.21 -8.57
N ASP A 87 -7.94 7.26 -9.38
CA ASP A 87 -7.59 7.22 -10.81
C ASP A 87 -6.08 7.14 -11.01
N GLN A 88 -5.31 7.90 -10.21
CA GLN A 88 -3.86 7.91 -10.23
C GLN A 88 -3.27 8.02 -8.83
N PHE A 89 -2.20 7.27 -8.58
CA PHE A 89 -1.47 7.31 -7.32
C PHE A 89 0.01 6.94 -7.51
N SER A 90 0.84 7.37 -6.57
CA SER A 90 2.20 6.85 -6.43
C SER A 90 2.19 5.67 -5.46
N ILE A 91 3.08 4.70 -5.66
CA ILE A 91 3.24 3.58 -4.72
C ILE A 91 4.64 3.60 -4.10
N VAL A 92 4.69 3.40 -2.80
CA VAL A 92 5.92 3.23 -2.03
C VAL A 92 5.80 1.90 -1.29
N ILE A 93 6.81 1.06 -1.40
CA ILE A 93 6.83 -0.23 -0.72
C ILE A 93 8.06 -0.26 0.18
N GLU A 94 7.84 -0.41 1.49
CA GLU A 94 8.92 -0.44 2.47
C GLU A 94 9.84 -1.64 2.17
N ARG A 95 11.15 -1.38 2.11
CA ARG A 95 12.21 -2.38 1.81
C ARG A 95 12.10 -3.09 0.45
N ALA A 96 11.28 -2.59 -0.47
CA ALA A 96 11.17 -3.21 -1.78
C ALA A 96 12.44 -3.14 -2.62
N THR A 97 12.69 -4.22 -3.34
CA THR A 97 13.69 -4.34 -4.40
C THR A 97 13.08 -3.94 -5.76
N ASN A 98 13.91 -3.65 -6.76
CA ASN A 98 13.45 -3.17 -8.07
C ASN A 98 12.45 -4.11 -8.77
N ASN A 99 12.62 -5.43 -8.65
CA ASN A 99 11.70 -6.41 -9.22
C ASN A 99 10.28 -6.31 -8.63
N ILE A 100 10.12 -5.86 -7.38
CA ILE A 100 8.82 -5.66 -6.75
C ILE A 100 8.15 -4.43 -7.38
N TYR A 101 8.89 -3.33 -7.54
CA TYR A 101 8.36 -2.15 -8.24
C TYR A 101 7.95 -2.46 -9.69
N GLU A 102 8.74 -3.24 -10.42
CA GLU A 102 8.38 -3.68 -11.77
C GLU A 102 7.12 -4.58 -11.78
N LYS A 103 6.93 -5.39 -10.74
CA LYS A 103 5.72 -6.20 -10.58
C LYS A 103 4.47 -5.32 -10.41
N PHE A 104 4.53 -4.33 -9.53
CA PHE A 104 3.43 -3.37 -9.36
C PHE A 104 3.20 -2.53 -10.62
N LYS A 105 4.26 -2.07 -11.26
CA LYS A 105 4.20 -1.31 -12.51
C LYS A 105 3.55 -2.09 -13.64
N SER A 106 3.82 -3.39 -13.74
CA SER A 106 3.22 -4.25 -14.77
C SER A 106 1.77 -4.65 -14.47
N GLY A 107 1.39 -4.78 -13.20
CA GLY A 107 0.01 -5.14 -12.83
C GLY A 107 -0.95 -3.96 -12.66
N ILE A 108 -0.45 -2.74 -12.45
CA ILE A 108 -1.28 -1.51 -12.37
C ILE A 108 -0.70 -0.37 -13.23
N PRO A 109 -0.45 -0.59 -14.54
CA PRO A 109 0.31 0.35 -15.36
C PRO A 109 -0.40 1.70 -15.58
N GLU A 110 -1.72 1.72 -15.67
CA GLU A 110 -2.49 2.92 -16.04
C GLU A 110 -2.66 3.92 -14.88
N ARG A 111 -2.52 3.45 -13.62
CA ARG A 111 -2.79 4.26 -12.43
C ARG A 111 -1.52 4.70 -11.71
N LEU A 112 -0.41 4.03 -11.94
CA LEU A 112 0.85 4.36 -11.25
C LEU A 112 1.52 5.58 -11.87
N LYS A 113 1.63 6.65 -11.09
CA LYS A 113 2.50 7.78 -11.43
C LYS A 113 3.95 7.35 -11.28
N LEU A 114 4.65 7.23 -12.41
CA LEU A 114 6.11 7.10 -12.40
C LEU A 114 6.68 8.43 -11.93
N LEU A 115 7.44 8.41 -10.83
CA LEU A 115 8.28 9.54 -10.46
C LEU A 115 9.32 9.70 -11.58
N GLY A 116 9.18 10.75 -12.39
CA GLY A 116 10.11 11.12 -13.45
C GLY A 116 11.40 11.72 -12.92
#